data_AF-A0A7X3X9L9-F1
#
_entry.id   AF-A0A7X3X9L9-F1
#
_cell.length_a   1.000
_cell.length_b   1.000
_cell.length_c   1.000
_cell.angle_alpha   90.00
_cell.angle_beta   90.00
_cell.angle_gamma   90.00
#
_symmetry.space_group_name_H-M   'P 1'
#
loop_
_entity.id
_entity.type
_entity.pdbx_description
1 polymer ?
#
loop_
_entity_poly.entity_id
_entity_poly.type
_entity_poly.pdbx_seq_one_letter_code
_entity_poly.pdbx_strand_id
1 'polypeptide(L)'
;MINIVADSSYDAAPIENAVDGPARIVTDIGCLAGDDASVGCLILGCHAPDLARWIEPLEKMKDDWPGVPVIVVTDPEPEVALHLSSIRVSAVVWFEDLPSMLPSAIRAACGEDHGRHLARDIEESTLSPSLRSALAHGLRAAATDRPVRSVQELACTVRCSHVTLSQEFRKSVAGRTTLARFLRALVILRAHELRSAGLVWDRVAGRLWISRPTLHRQSMRWPGRTLGQLATTSRQHLLAEFVRDFTRPLLAERTGANRQARTG
;
A
#
# COMPACT_ATOMS: atom_id res chain seq x y z
N MET A 1 -4.69 2.36 -12.98
CA MET A 1 -4.38 1.38 -14.04
C MET A 1 -4.31 0.01 -13.41
N ILE A 2 -4.88 -1.01 -14.05
CA ILE A 2 -4.77 -2.40 -13.58
C ILE A 2 -3.68 -3.08 -14.40
N ASN A 3 -2.71 -3.68 -13.74
CA ASN A 3 -1.63 -4.40 -14.42
C ASN A 3 -1.87 -5.90 -14.30
N ILE A 4 -1.88 -6.57 -15.44
CA ILE A 4 -2.08 -8.02 -15.55
C ILE A 4 -0.73 -8.66 -15.87
N VAL A 5 -0.27 -9.55 -15.02
CA VAL A 5 0.90 -10.41 -15.25
C VAL A 5 0.36 -11.82 -15.47
N ALA A 6 0.74 -12.46 -16.56
CA ALA A 6 0.32 -13.84 -16.83
C ALA A 6 1.42 -14.63 -17.54
N ASP A 7 1.46 -15.93 -17.32
CA ASP A 7 2.45 -16.85 -17.91
C ASP A 7 2.36 -16.91 -19.44
N SER A 8 1.15 -16.72 -20.00
CA SER A 8 0.94 -16.73 -21.43
C SER A 8 -0.06 -15.66 -21.88
N SER A 9 0.04 -15.29 -23.17
CA SER A 9 -0.98 -14.45 -23.82
C SER A 9 -2.38 -15.11 -23.84
N TYR A 10 -2.44 -16.44 -23.74
CA TYR A 10 -3.68 -17.19 -23.67
C TYR A 10 -4.39 -17.01 -22.32
N ASP A 11 -3.64 -16.82 -21.24
CA ASP A 11 -4.17 -16.62 -19.89
C ASP A 11 -4.45 -15.14 -19.61
N ALA A 12 -3.65 -14.25 -20.22
CA ALA A 12 -3.84 -12.80 -20.11
C ALA A 12 -5.15 -12.32 -20.74
N ALA A 13 -5.55 -12.88 -21.88
CA ALA A 13 -6.72 -12.42 -22.63
C ALA A 13 -8.06 -12.64 -21.89
N PRO A 14 -8.35 -13.81 -21.29
CA PRO A 14 -9.53 -13.99 -20.44
C PRO A 14 -9.57 -13.01 -19.26
N ILE A 15 -8.43 -12.76 -18.62
CA ILE A 15 -8.31 -11.81 -17.51
C ILE A 15 -8.63 -10.40 -18.00
N GLU A 16 -7.97 -9.94 -19.07
CA GLU A 16 -8.17 -8.62 -19.66
C GLU A 16 -9.64 -8.39 -20.03
N ASN A 17 -10.28 -9.37 -20.66
CA ASN A 17 -11.68 -9.29 -21.06
C ASN A 17 -12.67 -9.14 -19.90
N ALA A 18 -12.31 -9.61 -18.70
CA ALA A 18 -13.15 -9.49 -17.52
C ALA A 18 -12.77 -8.32 -16.61
N VAL A 19 -11.72 -7.56 -16.94
CA VAL A 19 -11.43 -6.31 -16.25
C VAL A 19 -12.35 -5.21 -16.81
N ASP A 20 -13.26 -4.73 -15.96
CA ASP A 20 -14.07 -3.54 -16.25
C ASP A 20 -13.21 -2.26 -16.16
N GLY A 21 -12.34 -1.99 -17.16
CA GLY A 21 -11.57 -0.75 -17.23
C GLY A 21 -10.21 -0.85 -17.92
N PRO A 22 -9.38 0.21 -17.83
CA PRO A 22 -8.06 0.22 -18.46
C PRO A 22 -7.11 -0.76 -17.76
N ALA A 23 -6.84 -1.87 -18.46
CA ALA A 23 -5.85 -2.86 -18.10
C ALA A 23 -4.60 -2.74 -18.99
N ARG A 24 -3.46 -3.18 -18.46
CA ARG A 24 -2.22 -3.34 -19.22
C ARG A 24 -1.64 -4.72 -18.94
N ILE A 25 -1.42 -5.48 -20.00
CA ILE A 25 -0.69 -6.74 -19.92
C ILE A 25 0.80 -6.42 -19.78
N VAL A 26 1.43 -7.09 -18.82
CA VAL A 26 2.84 -6.96 -18.48
C VAL A 26 3.46 -8.34 -18.59
N THR A 27 4.40 -8.48 -19.51
CA THR A 27 5.04 -9.76 -19.85
C THR A 27 6.08 -10.24 -18.84
N ASP A 28 6.56 -9.34 -17.96
CA ASP A 28 7.51 -9.67 -16.89
C ASP A 28 7.31 -8.69 -15.73
N ILE A 29 7.32 -9.22 -14.50
CA ILE A 29 7.37 -8.42 -13.27
C ILE A 29 8.54 -7.44 -13.30
N GLY A 30 9.69 -7.81 -13.87
CA GLY A 30 10.84 -6.93 -14.03
C GLY A 30 10.57 -5.70 -14.91
N CYS A 31 9.55 -5.75 -15.77
CA CYS A 31 9.09 -4.61 -16.57
C CYS A 31 8.20 -3.63 -15.78
N LEU A 32 7.76 -3.99 -14.58
CA LEU A 32 7.20 -3.06 -13.60
C LEU A 32 8.34 -2.26 -12.96
N ALA A 33 9.08 -1.48 -13.76
CA ALA A 33 10.13 -0.62 -13.24
C ALA A 33 9.52 0.55 -12.46
N GLY A 34 10.22 0.97 -11.39
CA GLY A 34 9.76 1.82 -10.28
C GLY A 34 9.28 3.25 -10.58
N ASP A 35 8.93 3.58 -11.83
CA ASP A 35 8.34 4.85 -12.24
C ASP A 35 6.89 4.71 -12.75
N ASP A 36 6.35 3.48 -12.81
CA ASP A 36 4.93 3.29 -13.12
C ASP A 36 4.09 3.59 -11.87
N ALA A 37 4.12 4.84 -11.44
CA ALA A 37 3.27 5.39 -10.39
C ALA A 37 1.79 5.43 -10.81
N SER A 38 1.32 4.47 -11.62
CA SER A 38 -0.03 4.37 -12.16
C SER A 38 -0.75 3.08 -11.76
N VAL A 39 -0.05 2.14 -11.10
CA VAL A 39 -0.60 0.85 -10.71
C VAL A 39 -1.54 1.01 -9.51
N GLY A 40 -2.83 0.73 -9.75
CA GLY A 40 -3.88 0.74 -8.74
C GLY A 40 -4.20 -0.66 -8.20
N CYS A 41 -3.93 -1.70 -8.98
CA CYS A 41 -4.10 -3.10 -8.63
C CYS A 41 -3.26 -3.96 -9.57
N LEU A 42 -2.75 -5.07 -9.04
CA LEU A 42 -2.00 -6.09 -9.76
C LEU A 42 -2.83 -7.36 -9.81
N ILE A 43 -2.91 -7.98 -10.99
CA ILE A 43 -3.57 -9.26 -11.21
C ILE A 43 -2.51 -10.22 -11.73
N LEU A 44 -2.31 -11.34 -11.04
CA LEU A 44 -1.47 -12.45 -11.52
C LEU A 44 -2.38 -13.55 -12.04
N GLY A 45 -2.27 -13.92 -13.31
CA GLY A 45 -2.87 -15.12 -13.89
C GLY A 45 -1.84 -16.24 -13.99
N CYS A 46 -2.03 -17.32 -13.27
CA CYS A 46 -1.17 -18.49 -13.35
C CYS A 46 -1.96 -19.77 -13.06
N HIS A 47 -1.64 -20.84 -13.76
CA HIS A 47 -2.22 -22.15 -13.49
C HIS A 47 -1.51 -22.82 -12.30
N ALA A 48 -2.22 -23.72 -11.61
CA ALA A 48 -1.76 -24.37 -10.39
C ALA A 48 -0.31 -24.95 -10.42
N PRO A 49 0.14 -25.67 -11.47
CA PRO A 49 1.50 -26.23 -11.49
C PRO A 49 2.61 -25.16 -11.53
N ASP A 50 2.30 -23.94 -11.98
CA ASP A 50 3.26 -22.86 -12.16
C ASP A 50 3.24 -21.84 -11.01
N LEU A 51 2.21 -21.84 -10.15
CA LEU A 51 2.09 -20.93 -9.02
C LEU A 51 3.31 -20.97 -8.07
N ALA A 52 3.90 -22.15 -7.88
CA ALA A 52 5.09 -22.32 -7.04
C ALA A 52 6.29 -21.47 -7.53
N ARG A 53 6.38 -21.21 -8.83
CA ARG A 53 7.43 -20.36 -9.44
C ARG A 53 7.18 -18.88 -9.20
N TRP A 54 5.92 -18.49 -9.01
CA TRP A 54 5.51 -17.11 -8.78
C TRP A 54 5.62 -16.67 -7.31
N ILE A 55 5.89 -17.58 -6.38
CA ILE A 55 5.96 -17.25 -4.94
C ILE A 55 7.00 -16.17 -4.63
N GLU A 56 8.26 -16.43 -4.96
CA GLU A 56 9.35 -15.49 -4.72
C GLU A 56 9.17 -14.17 -5.50
N PRO A 57 8.76 -14.19 -6.79
CA PRO A 57 8.41 -12.97 -7.50
C PRO A 57 7.27 -12.18 -6.87
N LEU A 58 6.21 -12.83 -6.39
CA LEU A 58 5.08 -12.18 -5.70
C LEU A 58 5.51 -11.55 -4.37
N GLU A 59 6.33 -12.24 -3.59
CA GLU A 59 6.89 -11.69 -2.35
C GLU A 59 7.74 -10.45 -2.65
N LYS A 60 8.62 -10.54 -3.64
CA LYS A 60 9.46 -9.42 -4.09
C LYS A 60 8.60 -8.24 -4.60
N MET A 61 7.54 -8.51 -5.35
CA MET A 61 6.61 -7.48 -5.81
C MET A 61 5.92 -6.77 -4.65
N LYS A 62 5.49 -7.52 -3.64
CA LYS A 62 4.86 -6.92 -2.45
C LYS A 62 5.83 -6.01 -1.71
N ASP A 63 7.10 -6.38 -1.65
CA ASP A 63 8.15 -5.55 -1.03
C ASP A 63 8.46 -4.30 -1.87
N ASP A 64 8.42 -4.42 -3.20
CA ASP A 64 8.63 -3.32 -4.12
C ASP A 64 7.42 -2.37 -4.17
N TRP A 65 6.19 -2.86 -3.99
CA TRP A 65 4.94 -2.11 -4.14
C TRP A 65 3.98 -2.27 -2.94
N PRO A 66 4.38 -1.90 -1.72
CA PRO A 66 3.53 -2.10 -0.54
C PRO A 66 2.25 -1.25 -0.64
N GLY A 67 1.13 -1.82 -0.18
CA GLY A 67 -0.20 -1.21 -0.28
C GLY A 67 -0.89 -1.33 -1.64
N VAL A 68 -0.23 -1.82 -2.70
CA VAL A 68 -0.91 -2.16 -3.95
C VAL A 68 -1.59 -3.52 -3.80
N PRO A 69 -2.92 -3.63 -4.01
CA PRO A 69 -3.60 -4.91 -3.88
C PRO A 69 -3.20 -5.86 -5.01
N VAL A 70 -2.97 -7.12 -4.64
CA VAL A 70 -2.59 -8.21 -5.55
C VAL A 70 -3.74 -9.22 -5.59
N ILE A 71 -4.31 -9.47 -6.75
CA ILE A 71 -5.33 -10.50 -6.97
C ILE A 71 -4.68 -11.65 -7.74
N VAL A 72 -4.85 -12.88 -7.27
CA VAL A 72 -4.38 -14.06 -8.00
C VAL A 72 -5.55 -14.73 -8.69
N VAL A 73 -5.38 -15.02 -9.98
CA VAL A 73 -6.30 -15.76 -10.84
C VAL A 73 -5.67 -17.11 -11.16
N THR A 74 -6.34 -18.19 -10.78
CA THR A 74 -5.76 -19.55 -10.78
C THR A 74 -6.83 -20.63 -10.87
N ASP A 75 -6.45 -21.89 -11.04
CA ASP A 75 -7.37 -23.04 -11.03
C ASP A 75 -7.79 -23.46 -9.62
N PRO A 76 -9.01 -24.04 -9.45
CA PRO A 76 -9.53 -24.61 -8.21
C PRO A 76 -8.80 -25.88 -7.77
N GLU A 77 -7.54 -25.73 -7.36
CA GLU A 77 -6.72 -26.83 -6.86
C GLU A 77 -6.37 -26.70 -5.37
N PRO A 78 -6.38 -27.79 -4.59
CA PRO A 78 -6.05 -27.77 -3.17
C PRO A 78 -4.61 -27.30 -2.89
N GLU A 79 -3.68 -27.64 -3.78
CA GLU A 79 -2.26 -27.26 -3.66
C GLU A 79 -2.09 -25.74 -3.77
N VAL A 80 -2.93 -25.08 -4.56
CA VAL A 80 -2.92 -23.61 -4.69
C VAL A 80 -3.29 -22.94 -3.37
N ALA A 81 -4.27 -23.46 -2.64
CA ALA A 81 -4.63 -22.93 -1.32
C ALA A 81 -3.47 -23.02 -0.32
N LEU A 82 -2.67 -24.09 -0.39
CA LEU A 82 -1.48 -24.25 0.46
C LEU A 82 -0.40 -23.22 0.10
N HIS A 83 -0.10 -23.02 -1.18
CA HIS A 83 0.89 -22.04 -1.62
C HIS A 83 0.45 -20.60 -1.34
N LEU A 84 -0.81 -20.27 -1.60
CA LEU A 84 -1.37 -18.95 -1.30
C LEU A 84 -1.53 -18.69 0.20
N SER A 85 -1.57 -19.70 1.05
CA SER A 85 -1.51 -19.48 2.51
C SER A 85 -0.21 -18.80 2.95
N SER A 86 0.87 -18.97 2.17
CA SER A 86 2.16 -18.33 2.43
C SER A 86 2.28 -16.91 1.84
N ILE A 87 1.43 -16.56 0.87
CA ILE A 87 1.48 -15.28 0.14
C ILE A 87 0.19 -14.50 0.35
N ARG A 88 0.33 -13.26 0.84
CA ARG A 88 -0.84 -12.45 1.16
C ARG A 88 -1.34 -11.69 -0.06
N VAL A 89 -2.38 -12.25 -0.66
CA VAL A 89 -3.11 -11.69 -1.79
C VAL A 89 -4.41 -11.05 -1.29
N SER A 90 -4.87 -10.00 -1.97
CA SER A 90 -6.11 -9.30 -1.67
C SER A 90 -7.35 -10.11 -2.03
N ALA A 91 -7.26 -10.96 -3.05
CA ALA A 91 -8.28 -11.92 -3.43
C ALA A 91 -7.69 -13.06 -4.26
N VAL A 92 -8.38 -14.20 -4.25
CA VAL A 92 -8.15 -15.31 -5.17
C VAL A 92 -9.42 -15.46 -6.00
N VAL A 93 -9.26 -15.51 -7.32
CA VAL A 93 -10.35 -15.69 -8.28
C VAL A 93 -10.03 -16.92 -9.11
N TRP A 94 -11.03 -17.76 -9.34
CA TRP A 94 -10.83 -18.94 -10.17
C TRP A 94 -10.97 -18.62 -11.65
N PHE A 95 -10.20 -19.26 -12.53
CA PHE A 95 -10.35 -19.07 -13.98
C PHE A 95 -11.77 -19.38 -14.47
N GLU A 96 -12.43 -20.37 -13.87
CA GLU A 96 -13.82 -20.75 -14.22
C GLU A 96 -14.86 -19.67 -13.85
N ASP A 97 -14.61 -18.90 -12.79
CA ASP A 97 -15.52 -17.88 -12.25
C ASP A 97 -15.13 -16.45 -12.65
N LEU A 98 -14.17 -16.34 -13.57
CA LEU A 98 -13.47 -15.10 -13.84
C LEU A 98 -14.42 -13.95 -14.28
N PRO A 99 -15.39 -14.14 -15.21
CA PRO A 99 -16.29 -13.06 -15.62
C PRO A 99 -17.23 -12.57 -14.51
N SER A 100 -17.63 -13.44 -13.58
CA SER A 100 -18.60 -13.10 -12.53
C SER A 100 -17.91 -12.52 -11.30
N MET A 101 -16.72 -13.03 -10.96
CA MET A 101 -16.04 -12.72 -9.70
C MET A 101 -14.98 -11.63 -9.83
N LEU A 102 -14.18 -11.62 -10.92
CA LEU A 102 -13.04 -10.69 -11.05
C LEU A 102 -13.44 -9.21 -10.93
N PRO A 103 -14.53 -8.72 -11.56
CA PRO A 103 -14.95 -7.32 -11.40
C PRO A 103 -15.27 -6.95 -9.94
N SER A 104 -15.92 -7.85 -9.20
CA SER A 104 -16.25 -7.62 -7.79
C SER A 104 -15.00 -7.62 -6.91
N ALA A 105 -14.05 -8.52 -7.17
CA ALA A 105 -12.78 -8.60 -6.46
C ALA A 105 -11.94 -7.33 -6.68
N ILE A 106 -11.84 -6.86 -7.92
CA ILE A 106 -11.17 -5.60 -8.27
C ILE A 106 -11.84 -4.43 -7.57
N ARG A 107 -13.17 -4.31 -7.64
CA ARG A 107 -13.91 -3.23 -6.96
C ARG A 107 -13.70 -3.25 -5.45
N ALA A 108 -13.70 -4.42 -4.83
CA ALA A 108 -13.44 -4.56 -3.40
C ALA A 108 -11.99 -4.16 -3.04
N ALA A 109 -11.02 -4.68 -3.80
CA ALA A 109 -9.60 -4.45 -3.55
C ALA A 109 -9.19 -2.99 -3.80
N CYS A 110 -9.70 -2.37 -4.87
CA CYS A 110 -9.45 -0.97 -5.22
C CYS A 110 -10.33 0.02 -4.44
N GLY A 111 -11.51 -0.42 -3.99
CA GLY A 111 -12.42 0.37 -3.16
C GLY A 111 -11.98 0.47 -1.71
N GLU A 112 -11.11 -0.44 -1.26
CA GLU A 112 -10.43 -0.33 0.02
C GLU A 112 -9.35 0.77 -0.04
N ASP A 113 -9.39 1.70 0.93
CA ASP A 113 -8.40 2.78 1.01
C ASP A 113 -6.99 2.19 1.13
N HIS A 114 -6.03 2.68 0.33
CA HIS A 114 -4.63 2.26 0.35
C HIS A 114 -4.02 2.34 1.77
N GLY A 115 -4.50 3.29 2.59
CA GLY A 115 -4.13 3.34 4.01
C GLY A 115 -4.47 2.06 4.79
N ARG A 116 -5.56 1.38 4.45
CA ARG A 116 -5.95 0.09 5.08
C ARG A 116 -5.07 -1.06 4.62
N HIS A 117 -4.70 -1.13 3.33
CA HIS A 117 -3.75 -2.12 2.84
C HIS A 117 -2.39 -1.96 3.51
N LEU A 118 -1.86 -0.74 3.57
CA LEU A 118 -0.63 -0.45 4.29
C LEU A 118 -0.73 -0.76 5.79
N ALA A 119 -1.89 -0.52 6.42
CA ALA A 119 -2.09 -0.87 7.82
C ALA A 119 -2.00 -2.37 8.06
N ARG A 120 -2.55 -3.20 7.15
CA ARG A 120 -2.41 -4.66 7.20
C ARG A 120 -0.96 -5.09 7.01
N ASP A 121 -0.25 -4.54 6.03
CA ASP A 121 1.16 -4.84 5.82
C ASP A 121 2.01 -4.52 7.07
N ILE A 122 1.71 -3.42 7.76
CA ILE A 122 2.35 -3.06 9.02
C ILE A 122 1.99 -4.02 10.16
N GLU A 123 0.75 -4.48 10.27
CA GLU A 123 0.32 -5.45 11.30
C GLU A 123 1.05 -6.79 11.22
N GLU A 124 1.56 -7.12 10.04
CA GLU A 124 2.25 -8.37 9.75
C GLU A 124 3.77 -8.23 9.78
N SER A 125 4.26 -7.02 10.01
CA SER A 125 5.68 -6.73 10.10
C SER A 125 6.29 -7.28 11.40
N THR A 126 7.62 -7.33 11.42
CA THR A 126 8.44 -7.71 12.58
C THR A 126 8.59 -6.58 13.60
N LEU A 127 7.89 -5.45 13.41
CA LEU A 127 7.95 -4.30 14.32
C LEU A 127 7.45 -4.68 15.73
N SER A 128 7.89 -3.90 16.73
CA SER A 128 7.40 -4.05 18.10
C SER A 128 5.86 -3.98 18.13
N PRO A 129 5.18 -4.75 19.00
CA PRO A 129 3.71 -4.76 19.04
C PRO A 129 3.08 -3.37 19.18
N SER A 130 3.66 -2.51 20.02
CA SER A 130 3.21 -1.14 20.26
C SER A 130 3.36 -0.26 19.02
N LEU A 131 4.54 -0.29 18.37
CA LEU A 131 4.80 0.50 17.16
C LEU A 131 3.90 0.07 16.00
N ARG A 132 3.80 -1.25 15.80
CA ARG A 132 2.94 -1.85 14.80
C ARG A 132 1.48 -1.41 14.95
N SER A 133 0.94 -1.54 16.17
CA SER A 133 -0.44 -1.15 16.47
C SER A 133 -0.66 0.35 16.25
N ALA A 134 0.32 1.17 16.62
CA ALA A 134 0.25 2.62 16.46
C ALA A 134 0.26 3.02 14.98
N LEU A 135 1.19 2.49 14.19
CA LEU A 135 1.30 2.81 12.77
C LEU A 135 0.08 2.34 11.98
N ALA A 136 -0.42 1.12 12.25
CA ALA A 136 -1.65 0.62 11.64
C ALA A 136 -2.86 1.49 12.01
N HIS A 137 -2.98 1.93 13.27
CA HIS A 137 -4.02 2.87 13.67
C HIS A 137 -3.90 4.21 12.94
N GLY A 138 -2.70 4.79 12.85
CA GLY A 138 -2.46 6.06 12.15
C GLY A 138 -2.85 5.99 10.68
N LEU A 139 -2.46 4.92 9.98
CA LEU A 139 -2.80 4.67 8.59
C LEU A 139 -4.32 4.54 8.35
N ARG A 140 -5.03 3.82 9.23
CA ARG A 140 -6.50 3.73 9.17
C ARG A 140 -7.19 5.05 9.48
N ALA A 141 -6.70 5.78 10.47
CA ALA A 141 -7.26 7.08 10.84
C ALA A 141 -7.08 8.11 9.71
N ALA A 142 -6.03 7.98 8.89
CA ALA A 142 -5.79 8.85 7.74
C ALA A 142 -6.92 8.77 6.69
N ALA A 143 -7.62 7.64 6.58
CA ALA A 143 -8.78 7.46 5.70
C ALA A 143 -10.02 8.28 6.14
N THR A 144 -10.00 8.80 7.36
CA THR A 144 -11.12 9.54 7.96
C THR A 144 -10.90 11.05 7.85
N ASP A 145 -11.89 11.84 8.26
CA ASP A 145 -11.74 13.29 8.33
C ASP A 145 -10.91 13.76 9.54
N ARG A 146 -10.50 12.84 10.43
CA ARG A 146 -9.70 13.15 11.62
C ARG A 146 -8.44 12.29 11.67
N PRO A 147 -7.44 12.54 10.80
CA PRO A 147 -6.15 11.87 10.90
C PRO A 147 -5.50 12.17 12.26
N VAL A 148 -4.64 11.26 12.73
CA VAL A 148 -3.84 11.49 13.92
C VAL A 148 -2.78 12.56 13.63
N ARG A 149 -2.76 13.64 14.43
CA ARG A 149 -1.98 14.85 14.11
C ARG A 149 -0.69 14.98 14.92
N SER A 150 -0.57 14.20 16.00
CA SER A 150 0.60 14.26 16.88
C SER A 150 1.03 12.88 17.38
N VAL A 151 2.30 12.77 17.73
CA VAL A 151 2.83 11.53 18.31
C VAL A 151 2.20 11.25 19.67
N GLN A 152 1.89 12.30 20.44
CA GLN A 152 1.21 12.16 21.73
C GLN A 152 -0.19 11.56 21.57
N GLU A 153 -0.99 12.08 20.63
CA GLU A 153 -2.31 11.52 20.30
C GLU A 153 -2.21 10.04 19.90
N LEU A 154 -1.24 9.71 19.04
CA LEU A 154 -1.02 8.32 18.62
C LEU A 154 -0.66 7.40 19.79
N ALA A 155 0.27 7.85 20.64
CA ALA A 155 0.78 7.09 21.75
C ALA A 155 -0.31 6.84 22.82
N CYS A 156 -1.20 7.81 23.04
CA CYS A 156 -2.37 7.64 23.90
C CYS A 156 -3.28 6.50 23.42
N THR A 157 -3.51 6.38 22.10
CA THR A 157 -4.36 5.31 21.54
C THR A 157 -3.83 3.91 21.82
N VAL A 158 -2.50 3.75 21.81
CA VAL A 158 -1.85 2.45 22.06
C VAL A 158 -1.31 2.28 23.49
N ARG A 159 -1.65 3.21 24.39
CA ARG A 159 -1.21 3.20 25.80
C ARG A 159 0.31 3.05 25.95
N CYS A 160 1.07 3.76 25.10
CA CYS A 160 2.53 3.78 25.10
C CYS A 160 3.05 5.20 25.38
N SER A 161 4.29 5.34 25.87
CA SER A 161 4.93 6.65 25.94
C SER A 161 5.29 7.15 24.53
N HIS A 162 4.99 8.43 24.26
CA HIS A 162 5.33 9.06 22.98
C HIS A 162 6.84 9.07 22.70
N VAL A 163 7.68 9.08 23.76
CA VAL A 163 9.14 9.00 23.66
C VAL A 163 9.56 7.61 23.19
N THR A 164 9.08 6.57 23.85
CA THR A 164 9.34 5.17 23.49
C THR A 164 8.90 4.90 22.06
N LEU A 165 7.68 5.28 21.71
CA LEU A 165 7.14 5.09 20.37
C LEU A 165 7.97 5.80 19.29
N SER A 166 8.46 7.02 19.59
CA SER A 166 9.34 7.77 18.68
C SER A 166 10.71 7.10 18.52
N GLN A 167 11.26 6.55 19.60
CA GLN A 167 12.56 5.85 19.58
C GLN A 167 12.46 4.54 18.82
N GLU A 168 11.41 3.73 19.07
CA GLU A 168 11.14 2.49 18.34
C GLU A 168 10.97 2.77 16.86
N PHE A 169 10.15 3.77 16.49
CA PHE A 169 10.00 4.17 15.08
C PHE A 169 11.34 4.58 14.46
N ARG A 170 12.13 5.41 15.17
CA ARG A 170 13.43 5.88 14.65
C ARG A 170 14.42 4.74 14.47
N LYS A 171 14.40 3.74 15.35
CA LYS A 171 15.20 2.51 15.22
C LYS A 171 14.72 1.70 14.01
N SER A 172 13.41 1.49 13.89
CA SER A 172 12.65 1.06 12.70
C SER A 172 13.22 1.60 11.40
N VAL A 173 13.38 2.91 11.47
CA VAL A 173 13.84 3.89 10.50
C VAL A 173 15.24 3.81 9.93
N ALA A 174 16.14 3.18 10.70
CA ALA A 174 17.56 3.55 10.76
C ALA A 174 17.80 5.08 10.81
N GLY A 175 16.94 5.82 11.52
CA GLY A 175 17.05 7.28 11.67
C GLY A 175 16.69 8.14 10.45
N ARG A 176 16.26 7.54 9.33
CA ARG A 176 16.00 8.25 8.05
C ARG A 176 14.88 9.28 8.13
N THR A 177 13.90 9.07 9.01
CA THR A 177 12.76 9.98 9.21
C THR A 177 12.26 9.90 10.65
N THR A 178 11.21 10.67 10.97
CA THR A 178 10.62 10.75 12.31
C THR A 178 9.14 10.41 12.27
N LEU A 179 8.61 9.89 13.38
CA LEU A 179 7.20 9.54 13.51
C LEU A 179 6.29 10.79 13.33
N ALA A 180 6.74 11.95 13.77
CA ALA A 180 6.02 13.21 13.52
C ALA A 180 5.96 13.57 12.03
N ARG A 181 7.01 13.27 11.26
CA ARG A 181 7.04 13.50 9.81
C ARG A 181 6.15 12.48 9.08
N PHE A 182 6.15 11.23 9.52
CA PHE A 182 5.21 10.18 9.06
C PHE A 182 3.75 10.62 9.21
N LEU A 183 3.34 11.04 10.41
CA LEU A 183 1.96 11.47 10.67
C LEU A 183 1.56 12.70 9.83
N ARG A 184 2.48 13.66 9.66
CA ARG A 184 2.23 14.82 8.79
C ARG A 184 2.06 14.39 7.33
N ALA A 185 2.81 13.40 6.87
CA ALA A 185 2.67 12.89 5.52
C ALA A 185 1.30 12.23 5.30
N LEU A 186 0.78 11.49 6.29
CA LEU A 186 -0.59 10.98 6.26
C LEU A 186 -1.65 12.10 6.18
N VAL A 187 -1.46 13.18 6.94
CA VAL A 187 -2.33 14.37 6.85
C VAL A 187 -2.30 14.96 5.44
N ILE A 188 -1.13 15.04 4.81
CA ILE A 188 -0.97 15.57 3.45
C ILE A 188 -1.62 14.66 2.40
N LEU A 189 -1.49 13.34 2.52
CA LEU A 189 -2.21 12.38 1.67
C LEU A 189 -3.72 12.60 1.75
N ARG A 190 -4.27 12.69 2.97
CA ARG A 190 -5.70 12.93 3.15
C ARG A 190 -6.13 14.30 2.62
N ALA A 191 -5.30 15.33 2.81
CA ALA A 191 -5.56 16.66 2.26
C ALA A 191 -5.61 16.65 0.73
N HIS A 192 -4.72 15.89 0.08
CA HIS A 192 -4.70 15.70 -1.36
C HIS A 192 -5.98 15.00 -1.85
N GLU A 193 -6.43 13.95 -1.16
CA GLU A 193 -7.66 13.24 -1.51
C GLU A 193 -8.90 14.16 -1.41
N LEU A 194 -9.03 14.88 -0.31
CA LEU A 194 -10.12 15.84 -0.11
C LEU A 194 -10.11 16.94 -1.18
N ARG A 195 -8.91 17.41 -1.56
CA ARG A 195 -8.74 18.37 -2.65
C ARG A 195 -9.14 17.78 -4.01
N SER A 196 -8.76 16.53 -4.27
CA SER A 196 -9.07 15.81 -5.51
C SER A 196 -10.57 15.54 -5.64
N ALA A 197 -11.27 15.36 -4.51
CA ALA A 197 -12.73 15.29 -4.44
C ALA A 197 -13.43 16.65 -4.64
N GLY A 198 -12.70 17.69 -5.04
CA GLY A 198 -13.25 19.00 -5.43
C GLY A 198 -13.34 20.03 -4.31
N LEU A 199 -12.88 19.73 -3.08
CA LEU A 199 -12.88 20.73 -2.01
C LEU A 199 -11.79 21.79 -2.22
N VAL A 200 -12.14 23.06 -1.97
CA VAL A 200 -11.16 24.15 -1.90
C VAL A 200 -10.29 24.03 -0.64
N TRP A 201 -9.06 24.53 -0.70
CA TRP A 201 -8.06 24.34 0.37
C TRP A 201 -8.49 24.82 1.76
N ASP A 202 -9.31 25.87 1.86
CA ASP A 202 -9.83 26.34 3.15
C ASP A 202 -10.81 25.34 3.77
N ARG A 203 -11.63 24.67 2.95
CA ARG A 203 -12.51 23.59 3.39
C ARG A 203 -11.73 22.32 3.73
N VAL A 204 -10.68 22.00 2.98
CA VAL A 204 -9.76 20.89 3.30
C VAL A 204 -9.12 21.10 4.68
N ALA A 205 -8.57 22.30 4.90
CA ALA A 205 -7.99 22.71 6.18
C ALA A 205 -9.00 22.61 7.34
N GLY A 206 -10.23 23.10 7.12
CA GLY A 206 -11.33 22.99 8.08
C GLY A 206 -11.71 21.54 8.40
N ARG A 207 -11.88 20.68 7.39
CA ARG A 207 -12.18 19.24 7.55
C ARG A 207 -11.10 18.52 8.36
N LEU A 208 -9.84 18.87 8.15
CA LEU A 208 -8.70 18.27 8.85
C LEU A 208 -8.40 18.91 10.22
N TRP A 209 -9.16 19.94 10.61
CA TRP A 209 -8.95 20.69 11.85
C TRP A 209 -7.51 21.25 11.95
N ILE A 210 -6.96 21.74 10.85
CA ILE A 210 -5.61 22.32 10.75
C ILE A 210 -5.70 23.63 10.00
N SER A 211 -4.95 24.66 10.41
CA SER A 211 -4.92 25.92 9.68
C SER A 211 -4.26 25.77 8.30
N ARG A 212 -4.78 26.47 7.28
CA ARG A 212 -4.19 26.45 5.94
C ARG A 212 -2.69 26.80 5.90
N PRO A 213 -2.16 27.77 6.69
CA PRO A 213 -0.73 28.01 6.78
C PRO A 213 0.06 26.81 7.32
N THR A 214 -0.51 26.07 8.28
CA THR A 214 0.12 24.85 8.80
C THR A 214 0.13 23.75 7.74
N LEU A 215 -0.98 23.57 7.01
CA LEU A 215 -1.07 22.62 5.92
C LEU A 215 -0.04 22.93 4.82
N HIS A 216 0.09 24.20 4.42
CA HIS A 216 1.11 24.65 3.47
C HIS A 216 2.54 24.38 3.97
N ARG A 217 2.84 24.72 5.22
CA ARG A 217 4.16 24.44 5.82
C ARG A 217 4.45 22.94 5.87
N GLN A 218 3.44 22.11 6.11
CA GLN A 218 3.58 20.65 6.08
C GLN A 218 3.84 20.16 4.66
N SER A 219 3.08 20.61 3.65
CA SER A 219 3.27 20.22 2.24
C SER A 219 4.65 20.60 1.71
N MET A 220 5.17 21.76 2.13
CA MET A 220 6.53 22.21 1.79
C MET A 220 7.64 21.40 2.49
N ARG A 221 7.35 20.73 3.60
CA ARG A 221 8.32 19.82 4.26
C ARG A 221 8.26 18.41 3.70
N TRP A 222 7.06 17.95 3.38
CA TRP A 222 6.82 16.75 2.60
C TRP A 222 5.46 16.91 1.90
N PRO A 223 5.38 16.70 0.58
CA PRO A 223 6.44 16.16 -0.28
C PRO A 223 7.42 17.21 -0.84
N GLY A 224 7.45 18.43 -0.30
CA GLY A 224 8.28 19.52 -0.84
C GLY A 224 7.56 20.35 -1.90
N ARG A 225 6.23 20.39 -1.84
CA ARG A 225 5.37 21.04 -2.84
C ARG A 225 4.46 22.08 -2.19
N THR A 226 4.19 23.15 -2.93
CA THR A 226 3.13 24.11 -2.57
C THR A 226 1.76 23.45 -2.67
N LEU A 227 0.74 24.03 -2.04
CA LEU A 227 -0.64 23.53 -2.18
C LEU A 227 -1.14 23.57 -3.63
N GLY A 228 -0.67 24.53 -4.44
CA GLY A 228 -1.00 24.58 -5.88
C GLY A 228 -0.47 23.36 -6.63
N GLN A 229 0.83 23.06 -6.46
CA GLN A 229 1.47 21.89 -7.06
C GLN A 229 0.91 20.57 -6.52
N LEU A 230 0.57 20.52 -5.22
CA LEU A 230 -0.04 19.35 -4.62
C LEU A 230 -1.39 19.03 -5.29
N ALA A 231 -2.21 20.04 -5.61
CA ALA A 231 -3.50 19.84 -6.28
C ALA A 231 -3.40 19.20 -7.67
N THR A 232 -2.27 19.38 -8.37
CA THR A 232 -2.04 18.83 -9.71
C THR A 232 -1.20 17.55 -9.69
N THR A 233 -0.68 17.15 -8.53
CA THR A 233 0.10 15.91 -8.39
C THR A 233 -0.86 14.72 -8.49
N SER A 234 -0.49 13.67 -9.24
CA SER A 234 -1.29 12.45 -9.27
C SER A 234 -1.28 11.79 -7.88
N ARG A 235 -2.44 11.22 -7.48
CA ARG A 235 -2.57 10.52 -6.18
C ARG A 235 -1.50 9.44 -6.05
N GLN A 236 -1.33 8.66 -7.11
CA GLN A 236 -0.46 7.50 -7.11
C GLN A 236 1.03 7.88 -7.02
N HIS A 237 1.46 8.99 -7.64
CA HIS A 237 2.82 9.53 -7.45
C HIS A 237 3.07 9.94 -6.01
N LEU A 238 2.10 10.62 -5.39
CA LEU A 238 2.23 11.05 -3.99
C LEU A 238 2.27 9.84 -3.03
N LEU A 239 1.50 8.79 -3.33
CA LEU A 239 1.53 7.53 -2.60
C LEU A 239 2.85 6.78 -2.78
N ALA A 240 3.40 6.73 -3.99
CA ALA A 240 4.71 6.12 -4.24
C ALA A 240 5.82 6.82 -3.44
N GLU A 241 5.81 8.16 -3.40
CA GLU A 241 6.73 8.93 -2.56
C GLU A 241 6.52 8.64 -1.07
N PHE A 242 5.27 8.52 -0.62
CA PHE A 242 4.97 8.18 0.77
C PHE A 242 5.53 6.80 1.13
N VAL A 243 5.24 5.80 0.30
CA VAL A 243 5.73 4.44 0.46
C VAL A 243 7.26 4.41 0.52
N ARG A 244 7.93 5.06 -0.42
CA ARG A 244 9.40 5.12 -0.48
C ARG A 244 10.00 5.77 0.77
N ASP A 245 9.46 6.90 1.19
CA ASP A 245 10.05 7.72 2.26
C ASP A 245 9.73 7.19 3.66
N PHE A 246 8.61 6.47 3.82
CA PHE A 246 8.04 6.14 5.12
C PHE A 246 7.73 4.66 5.34
N THR A 247 7.14 3.97 4.37
CA THR A 247 6.67 2.58 4.56
C THR A 247 7.77 1.57 4.26
N ARG A 248 8.44 1.67 3.11
CA ARG A 248 9.49 0.72 2.70
C ARG A 248 10.60 0.58 3.75
N PRO A 249 11.09 1.66 4.41
CA PRO A 249 12.06 1.53 5.50
C PRO A 249 11.56 0.69 6.70
N LEU A 250 10.25 0.64 6.94
CA LEU A 250 9.65 -0.14 8.03
C LEU A 250 9.47 -1.63 7.67
N LEU A 251 9.38 -1.96 6.39
CA LEU A 251 9.08 -3.31 5.89
C LEU A 251 10.32 -4.06 5.39
N ALA A 252 11.44 -3.35 5.14
CA ALA A 252 12.66 -3.92 4.56
C ALA A 252 13.33 -5.05 5.38
N GLU A 253 12.97 -5.23 6.66
CA GLU A 253 13.51 -6.30 7.51
C GLU A 253 12.95 -7.70 7.20
N ARG A 254 11.92 -7.85 6.35
CA ARG A 254 11.41 -9.17 5.92
C ARG A 254 12.46 -10.04 5.23
N THR A 255 13.37 -9.42 4.48
CA THR A 255 14.30 -10.12 3.57
C THR A 255 15.55 -10.70 4.25
N GLY A 256 15.89 -10.26 5.46
CA GLY A 256 17.14 -10.65 6.14
C GLY A 256 17.01 -11.91 7.01
N ALA A 257 15.87 -12.11 7.65
CA ALA A 257 15.70 -13.16 8.65
C ALA A 257 15.44 -14.56 8.04
N ASN A 258 14.77 -14.62 6.88
CA ASN A 258 14.43 -15.91 6.25
C ASN A 258 15.57 -16.55 5.44
N ARG A 259 16.64 -15.82 5.13
CA ARG A 259 17.83 -16.39 4.46
C ARG A 259 18.74 -17.14 5.43
N GLN A 260 18.78 -16.77 6.71
CA GLN A 260 19.62 -17.46 7.70
C GLN A 260 18.97 -18.73 8.28
N ALA A 261 17.63 -18.85 8.23
CA ALA A 261 16.91 -20.02 8.72
C ALA A 261 16.85 -21.20 7.72
N ARG A 262 17.31 -21.01 6.46
CA ARG A 262 17.32 -22.05 5.42
C ARG A 262 18.71 -22.63 5.11
N THR A 263 19.74 -22.20 5.83
CA THR A 263 21.12 -22.71 5.72
C THR A 263 21.66 -23.28 7.03
N GLY A 264 20.78 -23.53 8.02
CA GLY A 264 21.13 -24.14 9.30
C GLY A 264 20.57 -25.54 9.43
#